data_AF-A0AB34IT86-F1
#
_entry.id   AF-A0AB34IT86-F1
#
_cell.length_a   1.000
_cell.length_b   1.000
_cell.length_c   1.000
_cell.angle_alpha   90.00
_cell.angle_beta   90.00
_cell.angle_gamma   90.00
#
_symmetry.space_group_name_H-M   'P 1'
#
loop_
_entity.id
_entity.type
_entity.pdbx_description
1 polymer ?
#
loop_
_entity_poly.entity_id
_entity_poly.type
_entity_poly.pdbx_seq_one_letter_code
_entity_poly.pdbx_strand_id
1 'polypeptide(L)'
;MKKRRRTNETPGHSVRGPPVATTSGRLSGSVVNDEWQTTAVSWEAVAHLFEPWRHRRIWMPFYYDGACAEHLRALGFRHVIHQAEDFFVKVKDARFMKKVDLIWDNPPYTSPETKERVLRALVASGKPFAMLLPISILHVGFVREIVDTDKVQTIIPRRVHVCKTGKEVVPFKYLCWLCHGLELPRDLYLIDDRDCAEVEG
;
A
#
# COMPACT_ATOMS: atom_id res chain seq x y z
N MET A 1 -42.45 40.87 48.28
CA MET A 1 -42.69 40.79 46.83
C MET A 1 -41.46 41.34 46.11
N LYS A 2 -40.79 40.50 45.29
CA LYS A 2 -39.68 40.75 44.34
C LYS A 2 -38.36 41.40 44.84
N LYS A 3 -37.35 40.54 45.00
CA LYS A 3 -35.91 40.86 45.16
C LYS A 3 -35.34 41.51 43.89
N ARG A 4 -34.51 42.54 44.08
CA ARG A 4 -33.51 43.05 43.11
C ARG A 4 -32.25 42.17 43.13
N ARG A 5 -31.68 41.89 41.96
CA ARG A 5 -30.24 41.82 41.62
C ARG A 5 -30.15 41.41 40.14
N ARG A 6 -29.93 42.37 39.23
CA ARG A 6 -28.63 42.73 38.63
C ARG A 6 -27.81 41.50 38.21
N THR A 7 -27.81 41.32 36.90
CA THR A 7 -26.95 40.51 36.04
C THR A 7 -25.47 40.71 36.36
N ASN A 8 -24.74 39.60 36.50
CA ASN A 8 -23.31 39.57 36.21
C ASN A 8 -23.08 38.35 35.30
N GLU A 9 -22.56 38.65 34.12
CA GLU A 9 -22.14 37.74 33.09
C GLU A 9 -20.90 36.97 33.55
N THR A 10 -20.86 35.67 33.29
CA THR A 10 -19.66 34.84 33.42
C THR A 10 -19.19 34.51 32.00
N PRO A 11 -17.96 34.85 31.59
CA PRO A 11 -17.48 34.48 30.26
C PRO A 11 -17.22 32.97 30.21
N GLY A 12 -17.87 32.30 29.27
CA GLY A 12 -17.68 30.88 29.00
C GLY A 12 -16.33 30.61 28.33
N HIS A 13 -15.52 29.75 28.94
CA HIS A 13 -14.48 29.01 28.23
C HIS A 13 -15.06 27.69 27.72
N SER A 14 -15.78 27.76 26.60
CA SER A 14 -16.01 26.60 25.75
C SER A 14 -14.77 26.42 24.87
N VAL A 15 -13.94 25.44 25.23
CA VAL A 15 -12.84 24.95 24.40
C VAL A 15 -13.47 24.31 23.15
N ARG A 16 -13.70 25.11 22.10
CA ARG A 16 -14.03 24.58 20.79
C ARG A 16 -12.75 24.00 20.21
N GLY A 17 -12.64 22.67 20.21
CA GLY A 17 -11.66 21.97 19.39
C GLY A 17 -11.78 22.41 17.92
N PRO A 18 -10.70 22.27 17.13
CA PRO A 18 -10.71 22.72 15.74
C PRO A 18 -11.86 22.06 14.98
N PRO A 19 -12.50 22.77 14.03
CA PRO A 19 -13.57 22.20 13.23
C PRO A 19 -13.03 20.96 12.50
N VAL A 20 -13.64 19.81 12.78
CA VAL A 20 -13.42 18.58 12.01
C VAL A 20 -13.80 18.90 10.57
N ALA A 21 -12.82 18.84 9.67
CA ALA A 21 -13.05 19.03 8.25
C ALA A 21 -14.21 18.12 7.81
N THR A 22 -15.21 18.69 7.15
CA THR A 22 -16.30 17.94 6.54
C THR A 22 -15.69 16.96 5.54
N THR A 23 -15.75 15.68 5.87
CA THR A 23 -15.25 14.57 5.05
C THR A 23 -16.05 14.53 3.74
N SER A 24 -15.55 15.24 2.72
CA SER A 24 -16.00 15.05 1.34
C SER A 24 -15.45 13.73 0.85
N GLY A 25 -16.28 12.69 0.93
CA GLY A 25 -15.95 11.39 0.37
C GLY A 25 -16.68 10.31 1.14
N ARG A 26 -17.94 10.06 0.76
CA ARG A 26 -18.58 8.79 1.08
C ARG A 26 -17.63 7.69 0.61
N LEU A 27 -17.20 6.83 1.53
CA LEU A 27 -16.57 5.55 1.23
C LEU A 27 -17.63 4.68 0.53
N SER A 28 -17.87 4.95 -0.74
CA SER A 28 -18.76 4.15 -1.59
C SER A 28 -17.92 3.25 -2.47
N GLY A 29 -18.11 1.96 -2.33
CA GLY A 29 -17.69 0.97 -3.32
C GLY A 29 -16.65 0.00 -2.77
N SER A 30 -17.12 -1.02 -2.07
CA SER A 30 -16.52 -2.35 -2.17
C SER A 30 -16.64 -2.79 -3.65
N VAL A 31 -15.61 -2.51 -4.43
CA VAL A 31 -15.50 -2.99 -5.81
C VAL A 31 -15.28 -4.50 -5.70
N VAL A 32 -16.30 -5.30 -6.03
CA VAL A 32 -16.28 -6.78 -5.98
C VAL A 32 -15.43 -7.38 -7.12
N ASN A 33 -14.44 -6.65 -7.63
CA ASN A 33 -13.57 -7.10 -8.71
C ASN A 33 -12.21 -6.40 -8.63
N ASP A 34 -11.28 -7.06 -7.94
CA ASP A 34 -9.91 -6.60 -7.66
C ASP A 34 -8.89 -7.03 -8.73
N GLU A 35 -9.35 -7.48 -9.88
CA GLU A 35 -8.50 -7.78 -11.03
C GLU A 35 -8.04 -6.47 -11.68
N TRP A 36 -7.00 -5.88 -11.10
CA TRP A 36 -6.38 -4.64 -11.54
C TRP A 36 -4.88 -4.83 -11.68
N GLN A 37 -4.35 -4.44 -12.83
CA GLN A 37 -2.94 -4.32 -13.07
C GLN A 37 -2.43 -2.99 -12.53
N THR A 38 -1.31 -3.00 -11.78
CA THR A 38 -0.60 -1.79 -11.42
C THR A 38 0.22 -1.31 -12.62
N THR A 39 -0.05 -0.09 -13.10
CA THR A 39 0.59 0.44 -14.31
C THR A 39 2.05 0.86 -14.07
N ALA A 40 2.82 1.00 -15.16
CA ALA A 40 4.21 1.46 -15.13
C ALA A 40 4.41 2.76 -14.31
N VAL A 41 3.55 3.76 -14.49
CA VAL A 41 3.63 5.05 -13.76
C VAL A 41 3.58 4.85 -12.25
N SER A 42 2.74 3.94 -11.77
CA SER A 42 2.62 3.63 -10.34
C SER A 42 3.84 2.92 -9.79
N TRP A 43 4.44 2.01 -10.56
CA TRP A 43 5.70 1.35 -10.20
C TRP A 43 6.85 2.35 -10.16
N GLU A 44 6.93 3.21 -11.17
CA GLU A 44 7.98 4.22 -11.30
C GLU A 44 7.96 5.21 -10.13
N ALA A 45 6.78 5.64 -9.69
CA ALA A 45 6.60 6.58 -8.59
C ALA A 45 7.30 6.15 -7.29
N VAL A 46 7.43 4.85 -7.05
CA VAL A 46 8.05 4.30 -5.83
C VAL A 46 9.39 3.62 -6.07
N ALA A 47 9.78 3.36 -7.32
CA ALA A 47 10.96 2.57 -7.68
C ALA A 47 12.28 3.07 -7.05
N HIS A 48 12.43 4.39 -6.89
CA HIS A 48 13.61 5.01 -6.27
C HIS A 48 13.84 4.53 -4.82
N LEU A 49 12.76 4.23 -4.07
CA LEU A 49 12.86 3.69 -2.71
C LEU A 49 13.36 2.24 -2.68
N PHE A 50 13.25 1.54 -3.82
CA PHE A 50 13.63 0.14 -3.96
C PHE A 50 14.97 -0.05 -4.70
N GLU A 51 15.73 1.03 -4.94
CA GLU A 51 17.04 0.95 -5.61
C GLU A 51 18.01 -0.10 -5.04
N PRO A 52 18.14 -0.27 -3.70
CA PRO A 52 19.00 -1.32 -3.12
C PRO A 52 18.62 -2.74 -3.55
N TRP A 53 17.40 -2.95 -4.05
CA TRP A 53 16.85 -4.23 -4.49
C TRP A 53 16.98 -4.45 -6.00
N ARG A 54 17.53 -3.49 -6.77
CA ARG A 54 17.60 -3.52 -8.24
C ARG A 54 18.29 -4.76 -8.82
N HIS A 55 19.26 -5.31 -8.10
CA HIS A 55 20.01 -6.50 -8.46
C HIS A 55 19.63 -7.74 -7.63
N ARG A 56 18.58 -7.64 -6.81
CA ARG A 56 18.08 -8.72 -5.96
C ARG A 56 16.95 -9.47 -6.65
N ARG A 57 16.67 -10.68 -6.16
CA ARG A 57 15.62 -11.56 -6.68
C ARG A 57 14.28 -11.17 -6.08
N ILE A 58 13.48 -10.46 -6.88
CA ILE A 58 12.16 -9.96 -6.51
C ILE A 58 11.10 -10.94 -6.98
N TRP A 59 10.21 -11.35 -6.08
CA TRP A 59 9.06 -12.19 -6.41
C TRP A 59 7.77 -11.37 -6.41
N MET A 60 7.04 -11.46 -7.52
CA MET A 60 5.70 -10.90 -7.72
C MET A 60 4.70 -12.06 -7.78
N PRO A 61 4.11 -12.49 -6.65
CA PRO A 61 3.26 -13.67 -6.59
C PRO A 61 1.86 -13.55 -7.21
N PHE A 62 1.36 -12.35 -7.51
CA PHE A 62 -0.03 -12.14 -7.93
C PHE A 62 -0.10 -11.86 -9.43
N TYR A 63 -0.25 -12.94 -10.19
CA TYR A 63 -0.01 -12.95 -11.63
C TYR A 63 -0.92 -12.05 -12.47
N TYR A 64 -2.23 -12.02 -12.20
CA TYR A 64 -3.24 -11.40 -13.08
C TYR A 64 -3.02 -11.78 -14.57
N ASP A 65 -2.48 -10.87 -15.39
CA ASP A 65 -2.16 -11.08 -16.81
C ASP A 65 -0.66 -11.17 -17.12
N GLY A 66 0.20 -11.06 -16.10
CA GLY A 66 1.66 -11.22 -16.20
C GLY A 66 2.44 -9.98 -16.64
N ALA A 67 1.79 -8.90 -17.08
CA ALA A 67 2.50 -7.77 -17.68
C ALA A 67 3.20 -6.84 -16.67
N CYS A 68 2.84 -6.90 -15.37
CA CYS A 68 3.50 -6.13 -14.30
C CYS A 68 5.02 -6.37 -14.21
N ALA A 69 5.49 -7.57 -14.54
CA ALA A 69 6.92 -7.88 -14.51
C ALA A 69 7.72 -7.06 -15.51
N GLU A 70 7.15 -6.75 -16.68
CA GLU A 70 7.81 -5.93 -17.70
C GLU A 70 7.98 -4.48 -17.23
N HIS A 71 7.03 -3.96 -16.44
CA HIS A 71 7.16 -2.63 -15.84
C HIS A 71 8.38 -2.55 -14.91
N LEU A 72 8.56 -3.52 -13.99
CA LEU A 72 9.73 -3.53 -13.12
C LEU A 72 11.04 -3.78 -13.90
N ARG A 73 11.03 -4.65 -14.91
CA ARG A 73 12.21 -4.88 -15.75
C ARG A 73 12.62 -3.61 -16.50
N ALA A 74 11.67 -2.86 -17.05
CA ALA A 74 11.92 -1.58 -17.71
C ALA A 74 12.52 -0.53 -16.75
N LEU A 75 12.18 -0.58 -15.47
CA LEU A 75 12.76 0.27 -14.41
C LEU A 75 14.15 -0.19 -13.93
N GLY A 76 14.68 -1.26 -14.52
CA GLY A 76 16.03 -1.76 -14.28
C GLY A 76 16.13 -2.88 -13.23
N PHE A 77 15.01 -3.39 -12.70
CA PHE A 77 15.00 -4.54 -11.79
C PHE A 77 15.24 -5.83 -12.59
N ARG A 78 16.43 -6.41 -12.47
CA ARG A 78 16.89 -7.45 -13.42
C ARG A 78 16.37 -8.85 -13.12
N HIS A 79 16.03 -9.15 -11.87
CA HIS A 79 15.70 -10.50 -11.43
C HIS A 79 14.27 -10.58 -10.86
N VAL A 80 13.30 -10.25 -11.72
CA VAL A 80 11.87 -10.31 -11.39
C VAL A 80 11.32 -11.71 -11.74
N ILE A 81 10.82 -12.40 -10.72
CA ILE A 81 10.12 -13.68 -10.80
C ILE A 81 8.61 -13.39 -10.76
N HIS A 82 7.91 -13.66 -11.85
CA HIS A 82 6.46 -13.48 -11.95
C HIS A 82 5.90 -14.57 -12.86
N GLN A 83 5.24 -15.55 -12.27
CA GLN A 83 4.74 -16.74 -12.95
C GLN A 83 3.33 -17.03 -12.44
N ALA A 84 2.51 -17.68 -13.27
CA ALA A 84 1.17 -18.11 -12.92
C ALA A 84 1.23 -19.31 -11.97
N GLU A 85 1.57 -19.06 -10.70
CA GLU A 85 1.70 -20.05 -9.63
C GLU A 85 0.77 -19.70 -8.46
N ASP A 86 0.29 -20.71 -7.73
CA ASP A 86 -0.47 -20.48 -6.51
C ASP A 86 0.44 -19.94 -5.40
N PHE A 87 0.15 -18.73 -4.91
CA PHE A 87 0.91 -18.08 -3.85
C PHE A 87 1.03 -18.93 -2.57
N PHE A 88 -0.06 -19.55 -2.11
CA PHE A 88 -0.10 -20.30 -0.85
C PHE A 88 0.65 -21.63 -0.92
N VAL A 89 0.80 -22.18 -2.12
CA VAL A 89 1.69 -23.32 -2.39
C VAL A 89 3.13 -22.83 -2.48
N LYS A 90 3.39 -21.81 -3.30
CA LYS A 90 4.75 -21.39 -3.65
C LYS A 90 5.51 -20.77 -2.47
N VAL A 91 4.84 -20.00 -1.62
CA VAL A 91 5.44 -19.39 -0.43
C VAL A 91 5.96 -20.43 0.58
N LYS A 92 5.46 -21.68 0.51
CA LYS A 92 5.90 -22.79 1.38
C LYS A 92 7.05 -23.60 0.79
N ASP A 93 7.42 -23.37 -0.47
CA ASP A 93 8.57 -24.04 -1.09
C ASP A 93 9.87 -23.42 -0.55
N ALA A 94 10.48 -24.09 0.44
CA ALA A 94 11.72 -23.64 1.05
C ALA A 94 12.88 -23.49 0.05
N ARG A 95 12.95 -24.33 -1.00
CA ARG A 95 14.02 -24.25 -2.01
C ARG A 95 13.85 -23.03 -2.89
N PHE A 96 12.61 -22.69 -3.23
CA PHE A 96 12.28 -21.46 -3.93
C PHE A 96 12.53 -20.23 -3.05
N MET A 97 11.95 -20.20 -1.86
CA MET A 97 12.04 -19.06 -0.94
C MET A 97 13.46 -18.77 -0.49
N LYS A 98 14.36 -19.76 -0.44
CA LYS A 98 15.80 -19.53 -0.20
C LYS A 98 16.43 -18.59 -1.25
N LYS A 99 15.87 -18.52 -2.45
CA LYS A 99 16.35 -17.69 -3.56
C LYS A 99 15.59 -16.36 -3.69
N VAL A 100 14.56 -16.11 -2.89
CA VAL A 100 13.80 -14.84 -2.93
C VAL A 100 14.43 -13.88 -1.93
N ASP A 101 14.73 -12.67 -2.38
CA ASP A 101 15.27 -11.60 -1.53
C ASP A 101 14.17 -10.65 -1.06
N LEU A 102 13.19 -10.36 -1.93
CA LEU A 102 12.07 -9.44 -1.68
C LEU A 102 10.78 -9.98 -2.32
N ILE A 103 9.66 -9.82 -1.64
CA ILE A 103 8.31 -10.03 -2.21
C ILE A 103 7.64 -8.67 -2.40
N TRP A 104 7.36 -8.26 -3.63
CA TRP A 104 6.84 -6.91 -3.90
C TRP A 104 5.77 -6.95 -4.97
N ASP A 105 4.51 -6.66 -4.62
CA ASP A 105 3.40 -6.84 -5.54
C ASP A 105 2.09 -6.14 -5.12
N ASN A 106 1.09 -6.18 -6.00
CA ASN A 106 -0.28 -5.73 -5.78
C ASN A 106 -1.23 -6.94 -5.63
N PRO A 107 -1.52 -7.42 -4.40
CA PRO A 107 -2.42 -8.55 -4.17
C PRO A 107 -3.88 -8.25 -4.51
N PRO A 108 -4.69 -9.29 -4.80
CA PRO A 108 -6.14 -9.15 -4.86
C PRO A 108 -6.72 -8.84 -3.46
N TYR A 109 -7.69 -7.92 -3.38
CA TYR A 109 -8.29 -7.46 -2.11
C TYR A 109 -9.64 -8.11 -1.76
N THR A 110 -9.97 -9.22 -2.42
CA THR A 110 -11.35 -9.69 -2.62
C THR A 110 -12.10 -10.04 -1.35
N SER A 111 -11.39 -10.49 -0.30
CA SER A 111 -12.00 -10.67 1.00
C SER A 111 -11.03 -10.34 2.14
N PRO A 112 -11.53 -9.87 3.31
CA PRO A 112 -10.72 -9.68 4.50
C PRO A 112 -9.93 -10.94 4.89
N GLU A 113 -10.53 -12.12 4.77
CA GLU A 113 -9.93 -13.41 5.10
C GLU A 113 -8.77 -13.75 4.16
N THR A 114 -8.93 -13.47 2.86
CA THR A 114 -7.87 -13.69 1.87
C THR A 114 -6.68 -12.77 2.14
N LYS A 115 -6.94 -11.50 2.44
CA LYS A 115 -5.92 -10.51 2.80
C LYS A 115 -5.15 -10.92 4.05
N GLU A 116 -5.85 -11.35 5.09
CA GLU A 116 -5.22 -11.82 6.33
C GLU A 116 -4.35 -13.06 6.09
N ARG A 117 -4.86 -14.05 5.34
CA ARG A 117 -4.09 -15.25 4.98
C ARG A 117 -2.83 -14.92 4.19
N VAL A 118 -2.91 -13.97 3.25
CA VAL A 118 -1.75 -13.49 2.49
C VAL A 118 -0.71 -12.88 3.43
N LEU A 119 -1.11 -11.92 4.27
CA LEU A 119 -0.18 -11.25 5.18
C LEU A 119 0.45 -12.20 6.20
N ARG A 120 -0.32 -13.15 6.76
CA ARG A 120 0.22 -14.18 7.65
C ARG A 120 1.28 -15.04 6.95
N ALA A 121 1.04 -15.43 5.69
CA ALA A 121 2.00 -16.20 4.92
C ALA A 121 3.27 -15.38 4.58
N LEU A 122 3.12 -14.09 4.26
CA LEU A 122 4.25 -13.19 4.02
C LEU A 122 5.11 -13.05 5.27
N VAL A 123 4.51 -12.75 6.42
CA VAL A 123 5.21 -12.68 7.72
C VAL A 123 5.91 -14.00 8.04
N ALA A 124 5.20 -15.13 7.92
CA ALA A 124 5.74 -16.46 8.22
C ALA A 124 6.90 -16.86 7.30
N SER A 125 6.98 -16.28 6.09
CA SER A 125 8.10 -16.52 5.16
C SER A 125 9.43 -15.93 5.65
N GLY A 126 9.38 -14.96 6.57
CA GLY A 126 10.56 -14.23 7.07
C GLY A 126 11.25 -13.37 6.02
N LYS A 127 10.63 -13.15 4.85
CA LYS A 127 11.17 -12.30 3.78
C LYS A 127 10.68 -10.87 3.92
N PRO A 128 11.53 -9.89 3.59
CA PRO A 128 11.09 -8.52 3.35
C PRO A 128 9.97 -8.50 2.31
N PHE A 129 8.96 -7.66 2.53
CA PHE A 129 7.87 -7.50 1.56
C PHE A 129 7.34 -6.07 1.47
N ALA A 130 6.71 -5.78 0.35
CA ALA A 130 5.91 -4.57 0.12
C ALA A 130 4.63 -4.93 -0.64
N MET A 131 3.48 -4.75 -0.01
CA MET A 131 2.18 -5.05 -0.62
C MET A 131 1.39 -3.78 -0.78
N LEU A 132 0.94 -3.49 -2.00
CA LEU A 132 -0.07 -2.45 -2.20
C LEU A 132 -1.35 -2.92 -1.51
N LEU A 133 -1.97 -2.08 -0.69
CA LEU A 133 -3.18 -2.39 0.09
C LEU A 133 -4.00 -1.11 0.33
N PRO A 134 -5.31 -1.22 0.63
CA PRO A 134 -6.07 -0.10 1.19
C PRO A 134 -5.40 0.43 2.46
N ILE A 135 -5.28 1.75 2.58
CA ILE A 135 -4.62 2.43 3.72
C ILE A 135 -5.24 2.07 5.07
N SER A 136 -6.52 1.66 5.08
CA SER A 136 -7.21 1.18 6.27
C SER A 136 -6.53 -0.05 6.90
N ILE A 137 -5.68 -0.77 6.17
CA ILE A 137 -4.93 -1.93 6.69
C ILE A 137 -4.07 -1.57 7.91
N LEU A 138 -3.60 -0.33 8.00
CA LEU A 138 -2.78 0.18 9.12
C LEU A 138 -3.57 0.26 10.45
N HIS A 139 -4.90 0.25 10.37
CA HIS A 139 -5.79 0.26 11.54
C HIS A 139 -6.28 -1.13 11.94
N VAL A 140 -6.03 -2.17 11.13
CA VAL A 140 -6.60 -3.49 11.36
C VAL A 140 -5.85 -4.22 12.48
N GLY A 141 -6.60 -4.74 13.46
CA GLY A 141 -6.06 -5.40 14.65
C GLY A 141 -5.11 -6.55 14.32
N PHE A 142 -5.51 -7.48 13.45
CA PHE A 142 -4.68 -8.65 13.13
C PHE A 142 -3.33 -8.28 12.54
N VAL A 143 -3.22 -7.15 11.82
CA VAL A 143 -1.94 -6.72 11.23
C VAL A 143 -0.94 -6.45 12.34
N ARG A 144 -1.37 -5.76 13.40
CA ARG A 144 -0.55 -5.46 14.59
C ARG A 144 -0.19 -6.73 15.39
N GLU A 145 -0.97 -7.79 15.26
CA GLU A 145 -0.69 -9.07 15.91
C GLU A 145 0.38 -9.89 15.18
N ILE A 146 0.49 -9.72 13.85
CA ILE A 146 1.35 -10.57 13.02
C ILE A 146 2.65 -9.89 12.60
N VAL A 147 2.65 -8.57 12.42
CA VAL A 147 3.87 -7.86 12.02
C VAL A 147 4.70 -7.47 13.23
N ASP A 148 6.02 -7.58 13.09
CA ASP A 148 6.96 -6.87 13.95
C ASP A 148 6.86 -5.37 13.61
N THR A 149 6.27 -4.57 14.50
CA THR A 149 5.96 -3.15 14.26
C THR A 149 7.20 -2.29 14.06
N ASP A 150 8.35 -2.69 14.61
CA ASP A 150 9.61 -1.95 14.47
C ASP A 150 10.22 -2.10 13.07
N LYS A 151 9.68 -3.03 12.27
CA LYS A 151 10.07 -3.27 10.88
C LYS A 151 9.02 -2.79 9.88
N VAL A 152 7.92 -2.22 10.35
CA VAL A 152 6.85 -1.73 9.48
C VAL A 152 7.22 -0.37 8.90
N GLN A 153 7.10 -0.26 7.59
CA GLN A 153 7.34 0.97 6.85
C GLN A 153 6.18 1.16 5.89
N THR A 154 5.81 2.41 5.59
CA THR A 154 4.63 2.72 4.78
C THR A 154 4.98 3.76 3.72
N ILE A 155 4.62 3.46 2.48
CA ILE A 155 4.70 4.40 1.36
C ILE A 155 3.29 4.73 0.91
N ILE A 156 2.89 5.99 1.02
CA ILE A 156 1.55 6.47 0.67
C ILE A 156 1.66 7.35 -0.57
N PRO A 157 1.39 6.80 -1.77
CA PRO A 157 1.26 7.60 -2.97
C PRO A 157 -0.03 8.42 -2.94
N ARG A 158 0.00 9.61 -3.55
CA ARG A 158 -1.17 10.47 -3.70
C ARG A 158 -2.27 9.79 -4.51
N ARG A 159 -1.89 9.08 -5.56
CA ARG A 159 -2.72 8.21 -6.41
C ARG A 159 -1.93 6.98 -6.86
N VAL A 160 -2.63 5.90 -7.12
CA VAL A 160 -2.10 4.73 -7.83
C VAL A 160 -2.90 4.51 -9.10
N HIS A 161 -2.23 4.56 -10.23
CA HIS A 161 -2.80 4.30 -11.54
C HIS A 161 -2.84 2.80 -11.81
N VAL A 162 -4.05 2.30 -12.07
CA VAL A 162 -4.34 0.89 -12.36
C VAL A 162 -5.16 0.77 -13.64
N CYS A 163 -5.13 -0.39 -14.29
CA CYS A 163 -6.00 -0.69 -15.42
C CYS A 163 -6.47 -2.15 -15.37
N LYS A 164 -7.53 -2.46 -16.12
CA LYS A 164 -7.86 -3.85 -16.47
C LYS A 164 -7.36 -4.12 -17.88
N THR A 165 -7.08 -5.37 -18.22
CA THR A 165 -6.64 -5.75 -19.56
C THR A 165 -7.61 -5.18 -20.62
N GLY A 166 -7.06 -4.39 -21.55
CA GLY A 166 -7.82 -3.74 -22.63
C GLY A 166 -8.71 -2.57 -22.21
N LYS A 167 -8.58 -2.04 -20.99
CA LYS A 167 -9.34 -0.88 -20.49
C LYS A 167 -8.44 0.31 -20.18
N GLU A 168 -9.06 1.48 -20.06
CA GLU A 168 -8.39 2.71 -19.69
C GLU A 168 -7.74 2.64 -18.30
N VAL A 169 -6.68 3.44 -18.14
CA VAL A 169 -6.00 3.65 -16.86
C VAL A 169 -6.84 4.56 -15.98
N VAL A 170 -7.04 4.17 -14.73
CA VAL A 170 -7.80 4.93 -13.74
C VAL A 170 -6.97 5.17 -12.47
N PRO A 171 -7.06 6.36 -11.86
CA PRO A 171 -6.37 6.66 -10.60
C PRO A 171 -7.19 6.22 -9.38
N PHE A 172 -6.59 5.42 -8.50
CA PHE A 172 -7.15 5.04 -7.21
C PHE A 172 -6.51 5.87 -6.08
N LYS A 173 -7.31 6.19 -5.07
CA LYS A 173 -6.88 6.86 -3.83
C LYS A 173 -6.98 5.89 -2.65
N TYR A 174 -6.39 6.28 -1.52
CA TYR A 174 -6.47 5.53 -0.26
C TYR A 174 -5.80 4.15 -0.32
N LEU A 175 -4.73 4.04 -1.10
CA LEU A 175 -3.85 2.89 -1.13
C LEU A 175 -2.50 3.27 -0.50
N CYS A 176 -1.82 2.29 0.08
CA CYS A 176 -0.45 2.40 0.56
C CYS A 176 0.31 1.10 0.27
N TRP A 177 1.63 1.20 0.14
CA TRP A 177 2.50 0.04 0.24
C TRP A 177 2.75 -0.24 1.71
N LEU A 178 2.14 -1.31 2.24
CA LEU A 178 2.51 -1.87 3.53
C LEU A 178 3.82 -2.63 3.35
N CYS A 179 4.89 -2.11 3.94
CA CYS A 179 6.21 -2.69 3.87
C CYS A 179 6.60 -3.31 5.22
N HIS A 180 7.38 -4.38 5.16
CA HIS A 180 7.96 -5.03 6.34
C HIS A 180 9.38 -5.47 6.06
N GLY A 181 10.32 -5.05 6.90
CA GLY A 181 11.72 -5.50 6.83
C GLY A 181 12.50 -5.02 5.60
N LEU A 182 12.09 -3.91 4.97
CA LEU A 182 12.81 -3.33 3.83
C LEU A 182 14.04 -2.51 4.25
N GLU A 183 14.09 -2.08 5.52
CA GLU A 183 15.16 -1.24 6.06
C GLU A 183 15.30 0.09 5.30
N LEU A 184 14.18 0.66 4.83
CA LEU A 184 14.17 2.02 4.28
C LEU A 184 14.66 3.06 5.31
N PRO A 185 15.24 4.19 4.88
CA PRO A 185 15.69 5.25 5.78
C PRO A 185 14.61 5.90 6.68
N ARG A 186 13.33 5.74 6.35
CA ARG A 186 12.20 6.30 7.11
C ARG A 186 11.08 5.27 7.21
N ASP A 187 10.22 5.44 8.22
CA ASP A 187 9.04 4.59 8.40
C ASP A 187 7.84 5.06 7.57
N LEU A 188 7.81 6.34 7.18
CA LEU A 188 6.71 6.93 6.42
C LEU A 188 7.23 7.77 5.26
N TYR A 189 6.71 7.46 4.08
CA TYR A 189 6.89 8.24 2.85
C TYR A 189 5.52 8.69 2.35
N LEU A 190 5.38 10.00 2.12
CA LEU A 190 4.25 10.57 1.40
C LEU A 190 4.77 10.95 0.02
N ILE A 191 4.29 10.26 -1.02
CA ILE A 191 4.75 10.45 -2.40
C ILE A 191 3.69 11.26 -3.13
N ASP A 192 4.07 12.46 -3.55
CA ASP A 192 3.22 13.29 -4.40
C ASP A 192 3.10 12.67 -5.80
N ASP A 193 2.04 13.06 -6.51
CA ASP A 193 2.01 12.79 -7.95
C ASP A 193 3.15 13.62 -8.53
N ARG A 194 4.25 12.98 -8.93
CA ARG A 194 5.26 13.69 -9.73
C ARG A 194 4.50 14.28 -10.91
N ASP A 195 4.53 15.60 -11.06
CA ASP A 195 4.14 16.23 -12.30
C ASP A 195 4.91 15.47 -13.39
N CYS A 196 4.21 14.75 -14.26
CA CYS A 196 4.80 14.02 -15.38
C CYS A 196 5.32 15.01 -16.45
N ALA A 197 5.84 16.16 -16.03
CA ALA A 197 6.18 17.32 -16.83
C ALA A 197 7.47 17.94 -16.30
N GLU A 198 8.56 17.18 -16.26
CA GLU A 198 9.90 17.67 -16.58
C GLU A 198 10.69 16.55 -17.26
N VAL A 199 10.24 16.22 -18.47
CA VAL A 199 11.10 15.68 -19.53
C VAL A 199 10.96 16.62 -20.73
N GLU A 200 11.36 17.88 -20.53
CA GLU A 200 11.66 18.80 -21.63
C GLU A 200 12.91 19.61 -21.21
N GLY A 201 14.01 19.41 -21.94
CA GLY A 201 15.28 20.12 -21.75
C GLY A 201 16.50 19.26 -21.97
#